data_AF-A0A3B8UDK7-F1
#
_entry.id   AF-A0A3B8UDK7-F1
#
_cell.length_a   1.000
_cell.length_b   1.000
_cell.length_c   1.000
_cell.angle_alpha   90.00
_cell.angle_beta   90.00
_cell.angle_gamma   90.00
#
_symmetry.space_group_name_H-M   'P 1'
#
loop_
_entity.id
_entity.type
_entity.pdbx_description
1 polymer ?
#
loop_
_entity_poly.entity_id
_entity_poly.type
_entity_poly.pdbx_seq_one_letter_code
_entity_poly.pdbx_strand_id
1 'polypeptide(L)'
;ETARRLALVWGLEPRLGDQPISLEGLTDDAVEAAMLYGLAEPGQRILILAGTPFGAPGAANLLRLAHAPAHSAPRGVKGARRARGT
;
A
#
# COMPACT_ATOMS: atom_id res chain seq x y z
N GLU A 1 -15.79 -15.37 8.06
CA GLU A 1 -15.45 -16.82 8.05
C GLU A 1 -14.14 -17.11 7.30
N THR A 2 -13.96 -16.61 6.07
CA THR A 2 -12.78 -16.82 5.22
C THR A 2 -11.44 -16.57 5.93
N ALA A 3 -11.30 -15.47 6.69
CA ALA A 3 -10.07 -15.17 7.43
C ALA A 3 -9.64 -16.29 8.39
N ARG A 4 -10.59 -16.96 9.08
CA ARG A 4 -10.27 -18.08 9.98
C ARG A 4 -9.81 -19.32 9.21
N ARG A 5 -10.35 -19.55 8.02
CA ARG A 5 -9.93 -20.65 7.14
C ARG A 5 -8.51 -20.40 6.61
N LEU A 6 -8.18 -19.16 6.26
CA LEU A 6 -6.84 -18.77 5.80
C LEU A 6 -5.76 -18.90 6.88
N ALA A 7 -6.11 -18.89 8.17
CA ALA A 7 -5.14 -19.05 9.25
C ALA A 7 -4.46 -20.45 9.28
N LEU A 8 -5.01 -21.43 8.56
CA LEU A 8 -4.41 -22.76 8.41
C LEU A 8 -3.50 -22.86 7.18
N VAL A 9 -3.47 -21.84 6.33
CA VAL A 9 -2.65 -21.81 5.13
C VAL A 9 -1.26 -21.32 5.48
N TRP A 10 -0.24 -22.07 5.05
CA TRP A 10 1.14 -21.73 5.31
C TRP A 10 1.52 -20.35 4.72
N GLY A 11 2.20 -19.52 5.53
CA GLY A 11 2.74 -18.23 5.09
C GLY A 11 1.71 -17.11 4.94
N LEU A 12 0.45 -17.31 5.35
CA LEU A 12 -0.56 -16.24 5.35
C LEU A 12 -0.82 -15.69 6.75
N GLU A 13 -0.90 -14.36 6.84
CA GLU A 13 -1.40 -13.65 8.01
C GLU A 13 -2.69 -12.89 7.65
N PRO A 14 -3.87 -13.51 7.78
CA PRO A 14 -5.12 -12.92 7.30
C PRO A 14 -5.58 -11.79 8.22
N ARG A 15 -5.96 -10.66 7.62
CA ARG A 15 -6.58 -9.51 8.30
C ARG A 15 -7.98 -9.26 7.75
N LEU A 16 -8.86 -8.72 8.57
CA LEU A 16 -10.16 -8.23 8.11
C LEU A 16 -9.98 -6.81 7.55
N GLY A 17 -10.64 -6.54 6.45
CA GLY A 17 -10.69 -5.23 5.81
C GLY A 17 -12.01 -5.06 5.08
N ASP A 18 -12.31 -3.84 4.71
CA ASP A 18 -13.50 -3.53 3.93
C ASP A 18 -13.35 -4.00 2.49
N GLN A 19 -14.47 -4.26 1.82
CA GLN A 19 -14.44 -4.66 0.43
C GLN A 19 -14.16 -3.44 -0.45
N PRO A 20 -13.08 -3.46 -1.26
CA PRO A 20 -12.76 -2.33 -2.11
C PRO A 20 -13.81 -2.17 -3.20
N ILE A 21 -14.13 -0.91 -3.50
CA ILE A 21 -15.04 -0.51 -4.58
C ILE A 21 -14.30 -0.07 -5.85
N SER A 22 -12.99 0.18 -5.75
CA SER A 22 -12.12 0.61 -6.85
C SER A 22 -10.71 0.05 -6.68
N LEU A 23 -9.93 0.09 -7.77
CA LEU A 23 -8.54 -0.37 -7.75
C LEU A 23 -7.64 0.60 -6.98
N GLU A 24 -7.94 1.89 -7.03
CA GLU A 24 -7.28 2.94 -6.25
C GLU A 24 -7.49 2.69 -4.76
N GLY A 25 -8.75 2.48 -4.33
CA GLY A 25 -9.06 2.17 -2.93
C GLY A 25 -8.36 0.91 -2.44
N LEU A 26 -8.38 -0.18 -3.22
CA LEU A 26 -7.60 -1.39 -2.92
C LEU A 26 -6.10 -1.09 -2.75
N THR A 27 -5.54 -0.22 -3.60
CA THR A 27 -4.11 0.12 -3.55
C THR A 27 -3.78 0.91 -2.30
N ASP A 28 -4.60 1.91 -1.97
CA ASP A 28 -4.40 2.75 -0.79
C ASP A 28 -4.54 1.91 0.50
N ASP A 29 -5.59 1.08 0.60
CA ASP A 29 -5.82 0.19 1.73
C ASP A 29 -4.67 -0.81 1.92
N ALA A 30 -4.16 -1.40 0.83
CA ALA A 30 -3.07 -2.36 0.89
C ALA A 30 -1.75 -1.70 1.33
N VAL A 31 -1.46 -0.50 0.85
CA VAL A 31 -0.27 0.27 1.25
C VAL A 31 -0.36 0.70 2.71
N GLU A 32 -1.51 1.23 3.14
CA GLU A 32 -1.74 1.62 4.52
C GLU A 32 -1.61 0.42 5.47
N ALA A 33 -2.25 -0.71 5.15
CA ALA A 33 -2.15 -1.93 5.95
C ALA A 33 -0.71 -2.46 6.02
N ALA A 34 0.02 -2.47 4.90
CA ALA A 34 1.40 -2.93 4.88
C ALA A 34 2.31 -2.08 5.78
N MET A 35 2.10 -0.76 5.78
CA MET A 35 2.82 0.18 6.64
C MET A 35 2.42 0.04 8.11
N LEU A 36 1.11 -0.01 8.39
CA LEU A 36 0.56 -0.10 9.75
C LEU A 36 1.04 -1.35 10.49
N TYR A 37 1.17 -2.46 9.76
CA TYR A 37 1.60 -3.74 10.34
C TYR A 37 3.11 -4.00 10.22
N GLY A 38 3.89 -3.02 9.75
CA GLY A 38 5.34 -3.14 9.63
C GLY A 38 5.80 -4.17 8.59
N LEU A 39 4.97 -4.47 7.61
CA LEU A 39 5.28 -5.38 6.49
C LEU A 39 6.05 -4.68 5.38
N ALA A 40 5.93 -3.35 5.30
CA ALA A 40 6.68 -2.50 4.38
C ALA A 40 7.20 -1.25 5.10
N GLU A 41 8.40 -0.83 4.74
CA GLU A 41 8.98 0.45 5.15
C GLU A 41 8.69 1.55 4.12
N PRO A 42 8.78 2.84 4.50
CA PRO A 42 8.64 3.94 3.55
C PRO A 42 9.51 3.77 2.30
N GLY A 43 8.90 3.89 1.12
CA GLY A 43 9.59 3.76 -0.17
C GLY A 43 9.76 2.32 -0.68
N GLN A 44 9.49 1.30 0.14
CA GLN A 44 9.51 -0.10 -0.30
C GLN A 44 8.37 -0.41 -1.27
N ARG A 45 8.54 -1.50 -2.03
CA ARG A 45 7.56 -1.99 -3.00
C ARG A 45 6.68 -3.06 -2.37
N ILE A 46 5.39 -3.04 -2.69
CA ILE A 46 4.46 -4.11 -2.35
C ILE A 46 3.81 -4.66 -3.63
N LEU A 47 3.58 -5.96 -3.66
CA LEU A 47 2.83 -6.63 -4.72
C LEU A 47 1.41 -6.92 -4.23
N ILE A 48 0.42 -6.41 -4.94
CA ILE A 48 -1.00 -6.55 -4.64
C ILE A 48 -1.60 -7.55 -5.64
N LEU A 49 -2.20 -8.63 -5.12
CA LEU A 49 -2.95 -9.61 -5.90
C LEU A 49 -4.43 -9.49 -5.55
N ALA A 50 -5.30 -9.36 -6.55
CA ALA A 50 -6.75 -9.31 -6.37
C ALA A 50 -7.51 -9.93 -7.54
N GLY A 51 -8.83 -10.06 -7.36
CA GLY A 51 -9.76 -10.45 -8.41
C GLY A 51 -10.74 -9.31 -8.72
N THR A 52 -10.93 -9.00 -10.00
CA THR A 52 -11.94 -8.05 -10.48
C THR A 52 -12.92 -8.76 -11.44
N PRO A 53 -14.23 -8.42 -11.41
CA PRO A 53 -14.88 -7.45 -10.52
C PRO A 53 -14.89 -7.90 -9.04
N PHE A 54 -14.79 -6.94 -8.13
CA PHE A 54 -14.73 -7.22 -6.69
C PHE A 54 -16.02 -7.90 -6.20
N GLY A 55 -15.90 -8.85 -5.28
CA GLY A 55 -17.04 -9.57 -4.70
C GLY A 55 -17.53 -10.78 -5.50
N ALA A 56 -17.02 -10.99 -6.71
CA ALA A 56 -17.28 -12.21 -7.48
C ALA A 56 -16.18 -13.25 -7.22
N PRO A 57 -16.50 -14.47 -6.75
CA PRO A 57 -15.53 -15.55 -6.66
C PRO A 57 -15.15 -16.05 -8.07
N GLY A 58 -13.86 -16.35 -8.32
CA GLY A 58 -13.51 -17.13 -9.52
C GLY A 58 -12.18 -16.84 -10.19
N ALA A 59 -11.50 -15.71 -9.95
CA ALA A 59 -10.14 -15.52 -10.45
C ALA A 59 -9.38 -14.42 -9.69
N ALA A 60 -8.15 -14.71 -9.29
CA ALA A 60 -7.16 -13.70 -8.97
C ALA A 60 -6.51 -13.25 -10.30
N ASN A 61 -7.12 -12.28 -10.97
CA ASN A 61 -6.77 -11.83 -12.32
C ASN A 61 -6.02 -10.49 -12.35
N LEU A 62 -5.69 -9.93 -11.19
CA LEU A 62 -5.01 -8.64 -11.08
C LEU A 62 -3.74 -8.76 -10.24
N LEU A 63 -2.62 -8.36 -10.83
CA LEU A 63 -1.35 -8.12 -10.14
C LEU A 63 -0.97 -6.66 -10.32
N ARG A 64 -0.68 -5.96 -9.22
CA ARG A 64 -0.27 -4.56 -9.22
C ARG A 64 0.93 -4.33 -8.31
N LEU A 65 1.96 -3.67 -8.82
CA LEU A 65 3.10 -3.23 -8.03
C LEU A 65 2.84 -1.81 -7.54
N ALA A 66 2.95 -1.58 -6.24
CA ALA A 66 2.78 -0.28 -5.62
C ALA A 66 3.99 0.07 -4.74
N HIS A 67 4.11 1.35 -4.40
CA HIS A 67 5.16 1.86 -3.53
C HIS A 67 4.54 2.42 -2.25
N ALA A 68 5.10 2.02 -1.11
CA ALA A 68 4.84 2.72 0.14
C ALA A 68 5.34 4.17 0.04
N PRO A 69 4.63 5.15 0.61
CA PRO A 69 5.04 6.55 0.60
C PRO A 69 6.45 6.67 1.18
N ALA A 70 7.37 7.33 0.46
CA ALA A 70 8.68 7.63 1.01
C ALA A 70 8.55 8.68 2.12
N HIS A 71 9.37 8.57 3.16
CA HIS A 71 9.50 9.65 4.14
C HIS A 71 9.98 10.89 3.38
N SER A 72 9.14 11.92 3.29
CA SER A 72 9.52 13.18 2.68
C SER A 72 10.51 13.87 3.61
N ALA A 73 11.81 13.71 3.36
CA ALA A 73 12.80 14.62 3.92
C ALA A 73 12.34 16.05 3.56
N PRO A 74 12.26 16.99 4.52
CA PRO A 74 11.74 18.32 4.26
C PRO A 74 12.56 18.92 3.12
N ARG A 75 11.90 19.28 2.03
CA ARG A 75 12.50 19.97 0.89
C ARG A 75 13.20 21.22 1.45
N GLY A 76 14.52 21.17 1.55
CA GLY A 76 15.33 22.27 2.05
C GLY A 76 14.96 23.55 1.31
N VAL A 77 14.55 24.56 2.08
CA VAL A 77 14.32 25.92 1.58
C VAL A 77 15.61 26.36 0.89
N LYS A 78 15.59 26.50 -0.44
CA LYS A 78 16.72 27.09 -1.18
C LYS A 78 16.95 28.48 -0.62
N GLY A 79 18.07 28.63 0.09
CA GLY A 79 18.46 29.86 0.76
C GLY A 79 18.39 31.05 -0.20
N ALA A 80 17.63 32.06 0.20
CA ALA A 80 17.68 33.38 -0.39
C ALA A 80 19.09 33.94 -0.23
N ARG A 81 19.93 33.84 -1.27
CA ARG A 81 21.18 34.60 -1.33
C ARG A 81 20.83 36.04 -1.65
N ARG A 82 20.56 36.82 -0.59
CA ARG A 82 20.59 38.28 -0.61
C ARG A 82 22.04 38.72 -0.39
N ALA A 83 22.70 39.16 -1.45
CA ALA A 83 23.85 40.07 -1.38
C ALA A 83 23.48 41.25 -2.30
N ARG A 84 22.82 42.29 -1.79
CA ARG A 84 23.42 43.51 -1.22
C ARG A 84 24.61 43.97 -2.04
N GLY A 85 24.37 44.99 -2.86
CA GLY A 85 25.42 45.77 -3.48
C GLY A 85 26.15 46.64 -2.47
N THR A 86 27.41 46.87 -2.79
CA THR A 86 28.23 48.08 -2.64
C THR A 86 29.34 47.94 -3.65
#